data_AF-A0A919LWJ1-F1
#
_entry.id   AF-A0A919LWJ1-F1
#
_cell.length_a   1.000
_cell.length_b   1.000
_cell.length_c   1.000
_cell.angle_alpha   90.00
_cell.angle_beta   90.00
_cell.angle_gamma   90.00
#
_symmetry.space_group_name_H-M   'P 1'
#
loop_
_entity.id
_entity.type
_entity.pdbx_description
1 polymer ?
#
loop_
_entity_poly.entity_id
_entity_poly.type
_entity_poly.pdbx_seq_one_letter_code
_entity_poly.pdbx_strand_id
1 'polypeptide(L)'
;MIPDVSQALAWLEKHPQALQGIQRGLERETLRVNADGTLATTGHPPALGSALTHKWITTDFAEALLEFITPVDGDIEHMLTFMRDVHRYTARQLGDERMWPLSMPCYIAPGQDIELAQYGTSNVGRLKTLYREGLKNRYGALMQTISGVHYNFSLPMAFWQAKCGVKDAESGKEAISAGYFRSIRNYYRFGWVIPYLFGASPAICSSFLQGKPTTLPFEETGNGMYYLPYATSLRLSDLGYTNKSQSNLGITFNDLHEYVAGLKRAIKTPSEEYAKIGLQKDGKYLQINSNILQIENELYAPIRPKRVTRRGETRPMRCCAVVLSISKCVRWISIRSRRSALTPSRCVSSTCLWSGARWPTRRR
;
A
#
# COMPACT_ATOMS: atom_id res chain seq x y z
N MET A 1 -1.56 28.25 8.85
CA MET A 1 -2.04 26.96 8.30
C MET A 1 -1.68 25.79 9.22
N ILE A 2 -0.43 25.67 9.67
CA ILE A 2 -0.05 24.70 10.71
C ILE A 2 -0.59 25.18 12.07
N PRO A 3 -1.26 24.32 12.86
CA PRO A 3 -1.77 24.69 14.17
C PRO A 3 -0.64 24.86 15.17
N ASP A 4 -0.86 25.70 16.19
CA ASP A 4 0.06 25.77 17.32
C ASP A 4 0.05 24.43 18.09
N VAL A 5 1.25 23.87 18.27
CA VAL A 5 1.49 22.62 18.99
C VAL A 5 2.49 22.80 20.14
N SER A 6 2.80 24.05 20.52
CA SER A 6 3.83 24.38 21.51
C SER A 6 3.60 23.70 22.86
N GLN A 7 2.35 23.66 23.35
CA GLN A 7 2.03 22.94 24.60
C GLN A 7 2.27 21.43 24.49
N ALA A 8 1.96 20.82 23.35
CA ALA A 8 2.16 19.38 23.14
C ALA A 8 3.64 19.04 22.99
N LEU A 9 4.43 19.90 22.35
CA LEU A 9 5.88 19.77 22.24
C LEU A 9 6.56 19.94 23.61
N ALA A 10 6.20 20.97 24.38
CA ALA A 10 6.73 21.18 25.73
C ALA A 10 6.38 20.00 26.67
N TRP A 11 5.19 19.39 26.50
CA TRP A 11 4.87 18.14 27.21
C TRP A 11 5.78 17.00 26.77
N LEU A 12 6.03 16.83 25.47
CA LEU A 12 6.85 15.76 24.93
C LEU A 12 8.32 15.89 25.37
N GLU A 13 8.86 17.11 25.37
CA GLU A 13 10.22 17.41 25.85
C GLU A 13 10.41 17.02 27.32
N LYS A 14 9.37 17.18 28.15
CA LYS A 14 9.38 16.73 29.56
C LYS A 14 9.19 15.22 29.73
N HIS A 15 8.75 14.50 28.69
CA HIS A 15 8.49 13.06 28.72
C HIS A 15 9.19 12.33 27.56
N PRO A 16 10.53 12.41 27.43
CA PRO A 16 11.25 11.87 26.26
C PRO A 16 11.08 10.35 26.11
N GLN A 17 10.94 9.63 27.23
CA GLN A 17 10.73 8.18 27.23
C GLN A 17 9.36 7.76 26.67
N ALA A 18 8.42 8.69 26.51
CA ALA A 18 7.10 8.42 25.95
C ALA A 18 7.14 7.92 24.50
N LEU A 19 8.22 8.18 23.76
CA LEU A 19 8.39 7.71 22.37
C LEU A 19 9.35 6.54 22.23
N GLN A 20 9.97 6.06 23.32
CA GLN A 20 10.86 4.91 23.25
C GLN A 20 10.04 3.64 22.98
N GLY A 21 10.46 2.86 21.98
CA GLY A 21 9.76 1.62 21.61
C GLY A 21 8.64 1.78 20.58
N ILE A 22 8.67 2.83 19.76
CA ILE A 22 7.85 2.90 18.54
C ILE A 22 8.04 1.61 17.72
N GLN A 23 6.92 1.02 17.29
CA GLN A 23 6.91 -0.15 16.42
C GLN A 23 6.51 0.22 14.99
N ARG A 24 7.08 -0.52 14.04
CA ARG A 24 6.96 -0.29 12.60
C ARG A 24 6.78 -1.60 11.84
N GLY A 25 6.22 -1.52 10.64
CA GLY A 25 6.25 -2.61 9.67
C GLY A 25 6.13 -2.05 8.26
N LEU A 26 6.66 -2.78 7.28
CA LEU A 26 6.59 -2.39 5.87
C LEU A 26 5.92 -3.48 5.04
N GLU A 27 5.00 -3.04 4.18
CA GLU A 27 4.49 -3.84 3.05
C GLU A 27 5.01 -3.16 1.78
N ARG A 28 5.58 -3.90 0.83
CA ARG A 28 6.06 -3.36 -0.46
C ARG A 28 5.64 -4.26 -1.60
N GLU A 29 4.96 -3.64 -2.56
CA GLU A 29 4.47 -4.32 -3.76
C GLU A 29 5.43 -4.14 -4.95
N THR A 30 5.48 -5.14 -5.83
CA THR A 30 6.26 -5.11 -7.07
C THR A 30 5.76 -6.09 -8.09
N LEU A 31 5.63 -5.65 -9.33
CA LEU A 31 5.36 -6.56 -10.45
C LEU A 31 6.62 -7.37 -10.77
N ARG A 32 6.44 -8.65 -11.11
CA ARG A 32 7.41 -9.46 -11.84
C ARG A 32 7.30 -9.13 -13.32
N VAL A 33 8.43 -8.83 -13.94
CA VAL A 33 8.51 -8.43 -15.34
C VAL A 33 9.66 -9.15 -16.03
N ASN A 34 9.53 -9.33 -17.33
CA ASN A 34 10.56 -9.90 -18.19
C ASN A 34 11.69 -8.88 -18.46
N ALA A 35 12.70 -9.32 -19.21
CA ALA A 35 13.82 -8.46 -19.56
C ALA A 35 13.41 -7.25 -20.44
N ASP A 36 12.41 -7.40 -21.28
CA ASP A 36 11.87 -6.31 -22.11
C ASP A 36 10.94 -5.35 -21.33
N GLY A 37 10.66 -5.64 -20.06
CA GLY A 37 9.75 -4.85 -19.23
C GLY A 37 8.27 -5.22 -19.39
N THR A 38 7.93 -6.28 -20.12
CA THR A 38 6.57 -6.82 -20.17
C THR A 38 6.23 -7.57 -18.88
N LEU A 39 4.94 -7.62 -18.53
CA LEU A 39 4.47 -8.34 -17.34
C LEU A 39 4.76 -9.84 -17.48
N ALA A 40 5.35 -10.45 -16.45
CA ALA A 40 5.59 -11.88 -16.41
C ALA A 40 4.26 -12.65 -16.35
N THR A 41 4.18 -13.76 -17.10
CA THR A 41 2.99 -14.63 -17.17
C THR A 41 3.22 -16.00 -16.52
N THR A 42 4.36 -16.20 -15.88
CA THR A 42 4.60 -17.40 -15.07
C THR A 42 3.83 -17.30 -13.75
N GLY A 43 3.53 -18.43 -13.11
CA GLY A 43 2.91 -18.47 -11.78
C GLY A 43 3.84 -17.96 -10.67
N HIS A 44 3.33 -17.87 -9.44
CA HIS A 44 4.11 -17.54 -8.26
C HIS A 44 5.29 -18.52 -8.10
N PRO A 45 6.55 -18.04 -7.98
CA PRO A 45 7.70 -18.94 -7.99
C PRO A 45 7.62 -19.99 -6.88
N PRO A 46 7.72 -21.30 -7.19
CA PRO A 46 7.52 -22.37 -6.19
C PRO A 46 8.45 -22.28 -4.97
N ALA A 47 9.66 -21.75 -5.15
CA ALA A 47 10.65 -21.57 -4.08
C ALA A 47 10.25 -20.51 -3.02
N LEU A 48 9.21 -19.71 -3.29
CA LEU A 48 8.62 -18.76 -2.34
C LEU A 48 7.49 -19.40 -1.51
N GLY A 49 7.10 -20.65 -1.83
CA GLY A 49 6.09 -21.40 -1.12
C GLY A 49 4.67 -20.93 -1.44
N SER A 50 3.76 -21.05 -0.46
CA SER A 50 2.35 -20.70 -0.65
C SER A 50 2.10 -19.23 -0.33
N ALA A 51 1.75 -18.44 -1.34
CA ALA A 51 1.35 -17.04 -1.15
C ALA A 51 0.17 -16.88 -0.16
N LEU A 52 -0.68 -17.90 0.00
CA LEU A 52 -1.82 -17.86 0.93
C LEU A 52 -1.40 -17.79 2.41
N THR A 53 -0.29 -18.45 2.77
CA THR A 53 0.09 -18.68 4.17
C THR A 53 1.51 -18.24 4.53
N HIS A 54 2.33 -17.90 3.54
CA HIS A 54 3.71 -17.48 3.76
C HIS A 54 3.77 -16.14 4.50
N LYS A 55 4.66 -16.04 5.49
CA LYS A 55 4.64 -14.95 6.48
C LYS A 55 5.15 -13.61 5.97
N TRP A 56 6.04 -13.63 4.96
CA TRP A 56 6.84 -12.47 4.56
C TRP A 56 6.78 -12.12 3.08
N ILE A 57 6.25 -13.04 2.28
CA ILE A 57 6.22 -12.98 0.81
C ILE A 57 4.87 -13.53 0.41
N THR A 58 4.09 -12.74 -0.31
CA THR A 58 2.78 -13.12 -0.81
C THR A 58 2.55 -12.41 -2.15
N THR A 59 1.32 -12.43 -2.62
CA THR A 59 0.86 -11.72 -3.82
C THR A 59 -0.26 -10.77 -3.43
N ASP A 60 -0.31 -9.59 -4.05
CA ASP A 60 -1.49 -8.74 -3.96
C ASP A 60 -2.50 -9.12 -5.06
N PHE A 61 -2.92 -8.21 -5.93
CA PHE A 61 -4.03 -8.42 -6.87
C PHE A 61 -3.73 -9.47 -7.95
N ALA A 62 -2.59 -9.35 -8.62
CA ALA A 62 -2.19 -10.22 -9.72
C ALA A 62 -1.20 -11.30 -9.26
N GLU A 63 -1.14 -12.42 -9.97
CA GLU A 63 -0.17 -13.50 -9.72
C GLU A 63 1.28 -13.03 -9.90
N ALA A 64 1.48 -12.05 -10.77
CA ALA A 64 2.76 -11.38 -10.99
C ALA A 64 3.04 -10.25 -9.98
N LEU A 65 2.08 -9.82 -9.16
CA LEU A 65 2.24 -8.71 -8.21
C LEU A 65 2.67 -9.25 -6.84
N LEU A 66 3.99 -9.34 -6.63
CA LEU A 66 4.58 -9.73 -5.35
C LEU A 66 4.33 -8.65 -4.29
N GLU A 67 4.12 -9.10 -3.05
CA GLU A 67 4.06 -8.25 -1.87
C GLU A 67 5.00 -8.80 -0.79
N PHE A 68 5.90 -7.96 -0.31
CA PHE A 68 6.84 -8.28 0.77
C PHE A 68 6.40 -7.62 2.07
N ILE A 69 6.38 -8.39 3.16
CA ILE A 69 5.84 -7.95 4.46
C ILE A 69 6.89 -8.21 5.53
N THR A 70 7.35 -7.16 6.23
CA THR A 70 8.20 -7.36 7.41
C THR A 70 7.37 -7.77 8.63
N PRO A 71 7.95 -8.54 9.57
CA PRO A 71 7.41 -8.59 10.92
C PRO A 71 7.40 -7.18 11.54
N VAL A 72 6.62 -7.01 12.61
CA VAL A 72 6.63 -5.78 13.40
C VAL A 72 7.97 -5.64 14.11
N ASP A 73 8.55 -4.44 14.07
CA ASP A 73 9.90 -4.19 14.57
C ASP A 73 10.03 -2.81 15.23
N GLY A 74 10.85 -2.73 16.28
CA GLY A 74 11.23 -1.48 16.94
C GLY A 74 12.44 -0.80 16.30
N ASP A 75 13.29 -1.57 15.61
CA ASP A 75 14.53 -1.10 15.01
C ASP A 75 14.40 -0.87 13.50
N ILE A 76 14.80 0.32 13.04
CA ILE A 76 14.64 0.71 11.64
C ILE A 76 15.63 -0.06 10.75
N GLU A 77 16.88 -0.21 11.18
CA GLU A 77 17.92 -0.83 10.36
C GLU A 77 17.69 -2.33 10.19
N HIS A 78 17.26 -3.00 11.25
CA HIS A 78 16.88 -4.41 11.24
C HIS A 78 15.67 -4.63 10.33
N MET A 79 14.60 -3.84 10.46
CA MET A 79 13.43 -3.93 9.58
C MET A 79 13.81 -3.75 8.09
N LEU A 80 14.66 -2.77 7.77
CA LEU A 80 15.12 -2.53 6.40
C LEU A 80 16.05 -3.62 5.88
N THR A 81 16.89 -4.18 6.75
CA THR A 81 17.76 -5.32 6.41
C THR A 81 16.93 -6.56 6.12
N PHE A 82 15.93 -6.85 6.95
CA PHE A 82 14.97 -7.93 6.74
C PHE A 82 14.26 -7.80 5.39
N MET A 83 13.70 -6.61 5.10
CA MET A 83 13.07 -6.33 3.82
C MET A 83 14.03 -6.56 2.65
N ARG A 84 15.30 -6.18 2.80
CA ARG A 84 16.33 -6.39 1.78
C ARG A 84 16.68 -7.86 1.59
N ASP A 85 16.69 -8.65 2.65
CA ASP A 85 16.97 -10.09 2.57
C ASP A 85 15.85 -10.85 1.89
N VAL A 86 14.60 -10.48 2.16
CA VAL A 86 13.43 -10.97 1.39
C VAL A 86 13.60 -10.67 -0.10
N HIS A 87 13.95 -9.42 -0.46
CA HIS A 87 14.21 -9.05 -1.86
C HIS A 87 15.36 -9.85 -2.48
N ARG A 88 16.48 -10.03 -1.75
CA ARG A 88 17.66 -10.78 -2.22
C ARG A 88 17.33 -12.24 -2.46
N TYR A 89 16.57 -12.85 -1.56
CA TYR A 89 16.11 -14.23 -1.72
C TYR A 89 15.22 -14.34 -2.94
N THR A 90 14.15 -13.54 -3.02
CA THR A 90 13.21 -13.60 -4.14
C THR A 90 13.89 -13.35 -5.48
N ALA A 91 14.76 -12.33 -5.59
CA ALA A 91 15.46 -12.03 -6.86
C ALA A 91 16.29 -13.22 -7.39
N ARG A 92 16.80 -14.11 -6.52
CA ARG A 92 17.51 -15.33 -6.93
C ARG A 92 16.58 -16.47 -7.35
N GLN A 93 15.31 -16.40 -6.98
CA GLN A 93 14.29 -17.40 -7.30
C GLN A 93 13.43 -17.03 -8.52
N LEU A 94 13.69 -15.87 -9.16
CA LEU A 94 12.92 -15.36 -10.29
C LEU A 94 13.42 -15.84 -11.67
N GLY A 95 14.53 -16.58 -11.73
CA GLY A 95 15.16 -16.93 -13.01
C GLY A 95 15.59 -15.66 -13.76
N ASP A 96 15.10 -15.49 -14.99
CA ASP A 96 15.37 -14.32 -15.84
C ASP A 96 14.41 -13.14 -15.60
N GLU A 97 13.36 -13.33 -14.79
CA GLU A 97 12.45 -12.26 -14.41
C GLU A 97 13.10 -11.29 -13.42
N ARG A 98 12.54 -10.10 -13.35
CA ARG A 98 12.98 -9.02 -12.45
C ARG A 98 11.80 -8.31 -11.81
N MET A 99 12.10 -7.51 -10.79
CA MET A 99 11.12 -6.72 -10.07
C MET A 99 11.00 -5.32 -10.69
N TRP A 100 9.77 -4.92 -11.00
CA TRP A 100 9.47 -3.57 -11.48
C TRP A 100 9.75 -2.51 -10.39
N PRO A 101 10.56 -1.48 -10.66
CA PRO A 101 11.04 -0.58 -9.62
C PRO A 101 10.15 0.66 -9.37
N LEU A 102 9.04 0.81 -10.08
CA LEU A 102 8.17 2.00 -10.05
C LEU A 102 6.75 1.68 -9.60
N SER A 103 6.05 2.69 -9.08
CA SER A 103 4.64 2.57 -8.68
C SER A 103 3.69 2.38 -9.85
N MET A 104 3.80 3.23 -10.88
CA MET A 104 2.99 3.07 -12.09
C MET A 104 3.47 1.82 -12.82
N PRO A 105 2.55 1.00 -13.35
CA PRO A 105 2.90 -0.29 -13.92
C PRO A 105 3.82 -0.16 -15.14
N CYS A 106 4.45 -1.28 -15.48
CA CYS A 106 5.21 -1.43 -16.71
C CYS A 106 4.30 -1.38 -17.95
N TYR A 107 4.87 -1.54 -19.14
CA TYR A 107 4.04 -1.71 -20.34
C TYR A 107 3.18 -2.97 -20.18
N ILE A 108 1.87 -2.78 -20.30
CA ILE A 108 0.86 -3.84 -20.32
C ILE A 108 0.13 -3.65 -21.63
N ALA A 109 0.23 -4.64 -22.52
CA ALA A 109 -0.33 -4.52 -23.86
C ALA A 109 -1.87 -4.43 -23.79
N PRO A 110 -2.51 -3.69 -24.71
CA PRO A 110 -3.97 -3.69 -24.81
C PRO A 110 -4.50 -5.12 -24.98
N GLY A 111 -5.43 -5.52 -24.11
CA GLY A 111 -5.99 -6.88 -24.13
C GLY A 111 -5.11 -7.97 -23.52
N GLN A 112 -3.92 -7.65 -22.99
CA GLN A 112 -3.14 -8.60 -22.21
C GLN A 112 -3.92 -8.98 -20.95
N ASP A 113 -4.22 -10.28 -20.81
CA ASP A 113 -4.91 -10.77 -19.62
C ASP A 113 -3.93 -10.78 -18.43
N ILE A 114 -4.35 -10.11 -17.35
CA ILE A 114 -3.60 -10.07 -16.11
C ILE A 114 -4.14 -11.20 -15.25
N GLU A 115 -3.33 -12.25 -15.07
CA GLU A 115 -3.69 -13.36 -14.22
C GLU A 115 -3.86 -12.89 -12.77
N LEU A 116 -5.03 -13.19 -12.19
CA LEU A 116 -5.32 -12.89 -10.80
C LEU A 116 -4.49 -13.77 -9.88
N ALA A 117 -4.18 -13.29 -8.68
CA ALA A 117 -3.45 -14.09 -7.72
C ALA A 117 -4.17 -15.40 -7.36
N GLN A 118 -3.44 -16.51 -7.45
CA GLN A 118 -3.92 -17.87 -7.24
C GLN A 118 -3.57 -18.37 -5.84
N TYR A 119 -4.57 -18.77 -5.06
CA TYR A 119 -4.40 -19.22 -3.68
C TYR A 119 -4.83 -20.69 -3.46
N GLY A 120 -4.84 -21.48 -4.54
CA GLY A 120 -5.24 -22.89 -4.53
C GLY A 120 -6.75 -23.12 -4.36
N THR A 121 -7.12 -24.35 -4.01
CA THR A 121 -8.52 -24.83 -4.06
C THR A 121 -9.29 -24.72 -2.75
N SER A 122 -8.65 -24.32 -1.65
CA SER A 122 -9.32 -24.11 -0.36
C SER A 122 -10.39 -23.01 -0.46
N ASN A 123 -11.45 -23.08 0.35
CA ASN A 123 -12.50 -22.05 0.35
C ASN A 123 -11.94 -20.64 0.61
N VAL A 124 -10.97 -20.51 1.52
CA VAL A 124 -10.32 -19.22 1.82
C VAL A 124 -9.50 -18.74 0.63
N GLY A 125 -8.78 -19.64 -0.05
CA GLY A 125 -8.00 -19.30 -1.24
C GLY A 125 -8.90 -18.86 -2.40
N ARG A 126 -9.93 -19.66 -2.71
CA ARG A 126 -10.92 -19.35 -3.74
C ARG A 126 -11.66 -18.04 -3.47
N LEU A 127 -12.00 -17.75 -2.21
CA LEU A 127 -12.63 -16.47 -1.83
C LEU A 127 -11.69 -15.28 -2.07
N LYS A 128 -10.38 -15.42 -1.78
CA LYS A 128 -9.37 -14.39 -2.05
C LYS A 128 -9.17 -14.12 -3.55
N THR A 129 -9.23 -15.15 -4.37
CA THR A 129 -9.19 -15.00 -5.84
C THR A 129 -10.50 -14.41 -6.36
N LEU A 130 -11.67 -14.85 -5.86
CA LEU A 130 -12.98 -14.29 -6.22
C LEU A 130 -13.11 -12.81 -5.84
N TYR A 131 -12.56 -12.40 -4.70
CA TYR A 131 -12.48 -10.98 -4.32
C TYR A 131 -11.77 -10.16 -5.41
N ARG A 132 -10.65 -10.66 -5.93
CA ARG A 132 -9.86 -10.01 -6.99
C ARG A 132 -10.58 -10.03 -8.33
N GLU A 133 -11.33 -11.09 -8.62
CA GLU A 133 -12.22 -11.13 -9.79
C GLU A 133 -13.27 -10.01 -9.71
N GLY A 134 -13.86 -9.79 -8.53
CA GLY A 134 -14.74 -8.64 -8.30
C GLY A 134 -14.04 -7.30 -8.51
N LEU A 135 -12.80 -7.13 -8.02
CA LEU A 135 -12.02 -5.91 -8.26
C LEU A 135 -11.71 -5.70 -9.74
N LYS A 136 -11.38 -6.76 -10.48
CA LYS A 136 -11.15 -6.73 -11.94
C LYS A 136 -12.40 -6.23 -12.66
N ASN A 137 -13.57 -6.78 -12.32
CA ASN A 137 -14.83 -6.45 -12.97
C ASN A 137 -15.36 -5.06 -12.60
N ARG A 138 -15.10 -4.59 -11.37
CA ARG A 138 -15.53 -3.27 -10.89
C ARG A 138 -14.62 -2.12 -11.33
N TYR A 139 -13.31 -2.35 -11.35
CA TYR A 139 -12.32 -1.27 -11.49
C TYR A 139 -11.34 -1.46 -12.65
N GLY A 140 -11.35 -2.63 -13.29
CA GLY A 140 -10.34 -3.02 -14.28
C GLY A 140 -9.06 -3.54 -13.64
N ALA A 141 -8.47 -4.58 -14.23
CA ALA A 141 -7.24 -5.18 -13.73
C ALA A 141 -6.03 -4.23 -13.78
N LEU A 142 -6.00 -3.31 -14.76
CA LEU A 142 -4.87 -2.41 -14.98
C LEU A 142 -4.62 -1.48 -13.78
N MET A 143 -5.68 -0.90 -13.21
CA MET A 143 -5.58 -0.05 -12.02
C MET A 143 -4.97 -0.80 -10.82
N GLN A 144 -5.28 -2.09 -10.71
CA GLN A 144 -4.84 -2.94 -9.62
C GLN A 144 -3.39 -3.42 -9.75
N THR A 145 -2.72 -3.13 -10.87
CA THR A 145 -1.27 -3.38 -11.03
C THR A 145 -0.40 -2.22 -10.55
N ILE A 146 -1.00 -1.09 -10.15
CA ILE A 146 -0.28 -0.01 -9.51
C ILE A 146 0.24 -0.49 -8.16
N SER A 147 1.54 -0.38 -7.95
CA SER A 147 2.20 -0.81 -6.72
C SER A 147 2.46 0.35 -5.76
N GLY A 148 2.49 0.03 -4.46
CA GLY A 148 2.79 0.96 -3.38
C GLY A 148 3.70 0.40 -2.30
N VAL A 149 3.96 1.25 -1.31
CA VAL A 149 4.56 0.87 -0.03
C VAL A 149 3.59 1.24 1.08
N HIS A 150 3.29 0.32 1.99
CA HIS A 150 2.55 0.64 3.21
C HIS A 150 3.51 0.73 4.39
N TYR A 151 3.48 1.88 5.07
CA TYR A 151 4.18 2.08 6.32
C TYR A 151 3.21 1.89 7.48
N ASN A 152 3.39 0.79 8.21
CA ASN A 152 2.63 0.46 9.42
C ASN A 152 3.35 1.04 10.64
N PHE A 153 2.60 1.71 11.53
CA PHE A 153 3.16 2.44 12.67
C PHE A 153 2.27 2.35 13.93
N SER A 154 2.90 2.18 15.09
CA SER A 154 2.25 2.32 16.39
C SER A 154 3.14 3.00 17.44
N LEU A 155 2.50 3.81 18.28
CA LEU A 155 3.11 4.41 19.47
C LEU A 155 3.21 3.37 20.60
N PRO A 156 4.28 3.42 21.41
CA PRO A 156 4.46 2.53 22.54
C PRO A 156 3.41 2.78 23.63
N MET A 157 3.17 1.80 24.50
CA MET A 157 2.21 1.96 25.60
C MET A 157 2.63 3.05 26.59
N ALA A 158 3.94 3.27 26.74
CA ALA A 158 4.51 4.36 27.52
C ALA A 158 3.98 5.74 27.11
N PHE A 159 3.72 5.97 25.80
CA PHE A 159 3.12 7.21 25.33
C PHE A 159 1.74 7.45 25.95
N TRP A 160 0.89 6.43 25.88
CA TRP A 160 -0.50 6.51 26.34
C TRP A 160 -0.57 6.54 27.86
N GLN A 161 0.29 5.80 28.54
CA GLN A 161 0.45 5.85 30.00
C GLN A 161 0.81 7.28 30.46
N ALA A 162 1.81 7.90 29.84
CA ALA A 162 2.23 9.25 30.19
C ALA A 162 1.17 10.32 29.83
N LYS A 163 0.46 10.15 28.71
CA LYS A 163 -0.47 11.18 28.20
C LYS A 163 -1.87 11.09 28.79
N CYS A 164 -2.36 9.87 28.99
CA CYS A 164 -3.75 9.58 29.31
C CYS A 164 -3.92 8.80 30.62
N GLY A 165 -2.83 8.42 31.31
CA GLY A 165 -2.91 7.65 32.56
C GLY A 165 -3.48 6.24 32.40
N VAL A 166 -3.47 5.68 31.18
CA VAL A 166 -3.99 4.34 30.93
C VAL A 166 -3.07 3.30 31.55
N LYS A 167 -3.61 2.18 32.05
CA LYS A 167 -2.79 1.11 32.63
C LYS A 167 -2.25 0.17 31.56
N ASP A 168 -3.13 -0.24 30.65
CA ASP A 168 -2.85 -1.21 29.59
C ASP A 168 -3.68 -0.92 28.33
N ALA A 169 -3.48 -1.71 27.28
CA ALA A 169 -4.12 -1.50 25.99
C ALA A 169 -5.64 -1.77 25.98
N GLU A 170 -6.13 -2.67 26.84
CA GLU A 170 -7.56 -3.00 26.89
C GLU A 170 -8.32 -1.97 27.74
N SER A 171 -7.80 -1.62 28.92
CA SER A 171 -8.38 -0.56 29.76
C SER A 171 -8.26 0.83 29.12
N GLY A 172 -7.19 1.09 28.36
CA GLY A 172 -6.94 2.34 27.65
C GLY A 172 -7.50 2.43 26.24
N LYS A 173 -8.27 1.43 25.79
CA LYS A 173 -8.71 1.27 24.40
C LYS A 173 -9.31 2.54 23.79
N GLU A 174 -10.22 3.19 24.51
CA GLU A 174 -10.96 4.34 24.00
C GLU A 174 -10.04 5.53 23.78
N ALA A 175 -9.18 5.84 24.77
CA ALA A 175 -8.20 6.91 24.69
C ALA A 175 -7.18 6.67 23.56
N ILE A 176 -6.69 5.43 23.42
CA ILE A 176 -5.77 5.05 22.34
C ILE A 176 -6.45 5.22 20.98
N SER A 177 -7.69 4.72 20.84
CA SER A 177 -8.44 4.81 19.58
C SER A 177 -8.68 6.28 19.20
N ALA A 178 -9.14 7.10 20.14
CA ALA A 178 -9.34 8.53 19.95
C ALA A 178 -8.05 9.25 19.52
N GLY A 179 -6.91 8.87 20.11
CA GLY A 179 -5.59 9.40 19.73
C GLY A 179 -5.19 9.04 18.30
N TYR A 180 -5.42 7.79 17.86
CA TYR A 180 -5.15 7.42 16.46
C TYR A 180 -6.13 8.04 15.47
N PHE A 181 -7.41 8.20 15.82
CA PHE A 181 -8.35 8.95 15.00
C PHE A 181 -7.95 10.43 14.87
N ARG A 182 -7.41 11.03 15.94
CA ARG A 182 -6.79 12.37 15.86
C ARG A 182 -5.62 12.39 14.87
N SER A 183 -4.75 11.37 14.89
CA SER A 183 -3.66 11.24 13.92
C SER A 183 -4.17 11.11 12.48
N ILE A 184 -5.24 10.34 12.25
CA ILE A 184 -5.89 10.21 10.93
C ILE A 184 -6.42 11.57 10.47
N ARG A 185 -7.17 12.29 11.30
CA ARG A 185 -7.69 13.63 10.94
C ARG A 185 -6.58 14.61 10.60
N ASN A 186 -5.46 14.59 11.33
CA ASN A 186 -4.28 15.39 11.01
C ASN A 186 -3.58 14.94 9.72
N TYR A 187 -3.55 13.63 9.45
CA TYR A 187 -3.03 13.10 8.19
C TYR A 187 -3.85 13.59 7.00
N TYR A 188 -5.18 13.62 7.08
CA TYR A 188 -6.01 14.19 6.01
C TYR A 188 -5.76 15.69 5.78
N ARG A 189 -5.42 16.45 6.84
CA ARG A 189 -5.14 17.91 6.75
C ARG A 189 -3.75 18.24 6.20
N PHE A 190 -2.73 17.46 6.58
CA PHE A 190 -1.31 17.81 6.34
C PHE A 190 -0.52 16.72 5.60
N GLY A 191 -1.13 15.56 5.36
CA GLY A 191 -0.48 14.40 4.73
C GLY A 191 -0.10 14.60 3.27
N TRP A 192 -0.58 15.67 2.61
CA TRP A 192 -0.13 16.08 1.27
C TRP A 192 1.38 16.36 1.21
N VAL A 193 2.04 16.61 2.34
CA VAL A 193 3.50 16.74 2.40
C VAL A 193 4.22 15.45 1.97
N ILE A 194 3.56 14.29 2.13
CA ILE A 194 4.12 12.99 1.76
C ILE A 194 4.26 12.84 0.25
N PRO A 195 3.20 12.99 -0.57
CA PRO A 195 3.38 12.99 -2.02
C PRO A 195 4.23 14.18 -2.49
N TYR A 196 4.23 15.33 -1.80
CA TYR A 196 5.13 16.43 -2.15
C TYR A 196 6.62 16.04 -2.06
N LEU A 197 7.04 15.42 -0.95
CA LEU A 197 8.44 15.03 -0.73
C LEU A 197 8.83 13.70 -1.41
N PHE A 198 7.91 12.74 -1.43
CA PHE A 198 8.18 11.35 -1.78
C PHE A 198 7.38 10.84 -2.98
N GLY A 199 6.56 11.69 -3.59
CA GLY A 199 5.91 11.38 -4.86
C GLY A 199 6.95 11.02 -5.91
N ALA A 200 6.75 9.87 -6.56
CA ALA A 200 7.66 9.32 -7.55
C ALA A 200 6.90 8.75 -8.76
N SER A 201 5.72 9.29 -9.05
CA SER A 201 4.91 8.91 -10.20
C SER A 201 4.40 10.14 -10.98
N PRO A 202 5.28 11.01 -11.48
CA PRO A 202 4.87 12.17 -12.30
C PRO A 202 4.45 11.79 -13.73
N ALA A 203 4.81 10.57 -14.16
CA ALA A 203 4.62 10.06 -15.50
C ALA A 203 3.85 8.73 -15.50
N ILE A 204 3.18 8.44 -16.61
CA ILE A 204 2.35 7.27 -16.83
C ILE A 204 2.51 6.79 -18.28
N CYS A 205 2.46 5.47 -18.51
CA CYS A 205 2.47 4.92 -19.87
C CYS A 205 1.13 5.18 -20.56
N SER A 206 1.16 5.49 -21.86
CA SER A 206 -0.03 5.64 -22.70
C SER A 206 -1.00 4.45 -22.62
N SER A 207 -0.46 3.23 -22.46
CA SER A 207 -1.27 2.01 -22.30
C SER A 207 -2.18 2.05 -21.08
N PHE A 208 -1.84 2.83 -20.05
CA PHE A 208 -2.66 3.00 -18.85
C PHE A 208 -3.89 3.87 -19.11
N LEU A 209 -3.80 4.84 -20.02
CA LEU A 209 -4.93 5.69 -20.36
C LEU A 209 -5.96 4.94 -21.21
N GLN A 210 -5.58 3.87 -21.91
CA GLN A 210 -6.45 3.06 -22.76
C GLN A 210 -7.33 3.90 -23.73
N GLY A 211 -6.81 5.03 -24.21
CA GLY A 211 -7.55 5.96 -25.07
C GLY A 211 -8.67 6.74 -24.37
N LYS A 212 -8.80 6.67 -23.04
CA LYS A 212 -9.75 7.50 -22.30
C LYS A 212 -9.31 8.96 -22.36
N PRO A 213 -10.18 9.88 -22.80
CA PRO A 213 -9.86 11.29 -22.83
C PRO A 213 -9.64 11.78 -21.39
N THR A 214 -8.57 12.55 -21.18
CA THR A 214 -8.31 13.21 -19.91
C THR A 214 -8.31 14.72 -20.12
N THR A 215 -8.85 15.46 -19.15
CA THR A 215 -8.82 16.94 -19.16
C THR A 215 -7.50 17.50 -18.64
N LEU A 216 -6.58 16.63 -18.21
CA LEU A 216 -5.28 17.03 -17.69
C LEU A 216 -4.34 17.38 -18.85
N PRO A 217 -3.57 18.49 -18.75
CA PRO A 217 -2.70 18.96 -19.82
C PRO A 217 -1.39 18.14 -19.85
N PHE A 218 -1.49 16.88 -20.24
CA PHE A 218 -0.33 16.00 -20.34
C PHE A 218 0.65 16.48 -21.41
N GLU A 219 1.93 16.43 -21.07
CA GLU A 219 3.02 16.46 -22.04
C GLU A 219 3.40 15.03 -22.41
N GLU A 220 3.77 14.81 -23.67
CA GLU A 220 4.16 13.51 -24.19
C GLU A 220 5.66 13.48 -24.50
N THR A 221 6.32 12.39 -24.13
CA THR A 221 7.69 12.11 -24.56
C THR A 221 7.68 11.31 -25.85
N GLY A 222 8.74 11.38 -26.67
CA GLY A 222 8.84 10.65 -27.94
C GLY A 222 8.71 9.11 -27.85
N ASN A 223 8.71 8.54 -26.64
CA ASN A 223 8.56 7.11 -26.40
C ASN A 223 7.16 6.73 -25.86
N GLY A 224 6.17 7.63 -25.93
CA GLY A 224 4.77 7.37 -25.56
C GLY A 224 4.48 7.40 -24.05
N MET A 225 5.34 8.03 -23.24
CA MET A 225 5.02 8.34 -21.83
C MET A 225 4.37 9.71 -21.73
N TYR A 226 3.27 9.78 -20.98
CA TYR A 226 2.60 11.02 -20.60
C TYR A 226 3.06 11.46 -19.22
N TYR A 227 3.29 12.76 -19.03
CA TYR A 227 3.64 13.31 -17.72
C TYR A 227 3.05 14.70 -17.54
N LEU A 228 2.97 15.13 -16.28
CA LEU A 228 2.64 16.52 -15.92
C LEU A 228 3.89 17.16 -15.30
N PRO A 229 4.36 18.33 -15.77
CA PRO A 229 5.62 18.94 -15.34
C PRO A 229 5.75 19.14 -13.83
N TYR A 230 4.63 19.38 -13.15
CA TYR A 230 4.58 19.66 -11.72
C TYR A 230 3.87 18.57 -10.90
N ALA A 231 3.48 17.45 -11.51
CA ALA A 231 2.90 16.35 -10.76
C ALA A 231 3.95 15.69 -9.88
N THR A 232 3.54 15.27 -8.70
CA THR A 232 4.40 14.50 -7.79
C THR A 232 4.01 13.01 -7.78
N SER A 233 2.72 12.73 -7.72
CA SER A 233 2.20 11.37 -7.54
C SER A 233 0.87 11.13 -8.25
N LEU A 234 0.90 10.84 -9.56
CA LEU A 234 -0.28 10.42 -10.34
C LEU A 234 -0.94 9.16 -9.77
N ARG A 235 -0.19 8.29 -9.09
CA ARG A 235 -0.74 7.14 -8.34
C ARG A 235 -1.86 7.53 -7.37
N LEU A 236 -1.82 8.73 -6.80
CA LEU A 236 -2.81 9.21 -5.83
C LEU A 236 -3.86 10.14 -6.46
N SER A 237 -3.79 10.34 -7.78
CA SER A 237 -4.80 11.10 -8.54
C SER A 237 -5.96 10.20 -8.96
N ASP A 238 -6.99 10.81 -9.55
CA ASP A 238 -8.13 10.12 -10.16
C ASP A 238 -7.75 9.10 -11.24
N LEU A 239 -6.57 9.25 -11.85
CA LEU A 239 -6.03 8.31 -12.83
C LEU A 239 -5.30 7.13 -12.19
N GLY A 240 -5.03 7.20 -10.89
CA GLY A 240 -4.27 6.20 -10.16
C GLY A 240 -5.19 5.27 -9.36
N TYR A 241 -4.80 5.03 -8.12
CA TYR A 241 -5.43 4.07 -7.22
C TYR A 241 -6.46 4.77 -6.32
N THR A 242 -7.49 5.35 -6.94
CA THR A 242 -8.58 6.05 -6.25
C THR A 242 -9.93 5.66 -6.85
N ASN A 243 -10.95 5.53 -6.00
CA ASN A 243 -12.29 5.20 -6.45
C ASN A 243 -13.31 6.28 -6.03
N LYS A 244 -13.86 6.98 -7.02
CA LYS A 244 -14.90 8.02 -6.82
C LYS A 244 -16.21 7.45 -6.26
N SER A 245 -16.54 6.17 -6.50
CA SER A 245 -17.77 5.59 -5.94
C SER A 245 -17.74 5.50 -4.40
N GLN A 246 -16.55 5.63 -3.79
CA GLN A 246 -16.38 5.59 -2.34
C GLN A 246 -16.38 6.96 -1.66
N SER A 247 -16.27 8.08 -2.39
CA SER A 247 -16.25 9.42 -1.78
C SER A 247 -17.57 9.77 -1.08
N ASN A 248 -18.67 9.14 -1.51
CA ASN A 248 -20.01 9.37 -0.97
C ASN A 248 -20.39 8.43 0.18
N LEU A 249 -19.45 7.61 0.68
CA LEU A 249 -19.74 6.64 1.75
C LEU A 249 -19.99 7.28 3.12
N GLY A 250 -19.66 8.57 3.30
CA GLY A 250 -19.88 9.28 4.57
C GLY A 250 -19.12 8.67 5.76
N ILE A 251 -18.04 7.93 5.52
CA ILE A 251 -17.23 7.34 6.59
C ILE A 251 -16.36 8.44 7.22
N THR A 252 -16.53 8.66 8.51
CA THR A 252 -15.82 9.68 9.29
C THR A 252 -14.76 9.05 10.20
N PHE A 253 -13.85 9.89 10.69
CA PHE A 253 -12.73 9.49 11.54
C PHE A 253 -12.78 10.21 12.89
N ASN A 254 -13.99 10.37 13.46
CA ASN A 254 -14.21 11.10 14.71
C ASN A 254 -14.23 10.14 15.91
N ASP A 255 -15.04 9.09 15.80
CA ASP A 255 -15.25 8.07 16.81
C ASP A 255 -15.12 6.65 16.22
N LEU A 256 -14.74 5.69 17.06
CA LEU A 256 -14.54 4.32 16.65
C LEU A 256 -15.84 3.61 16.26
N HIS A 257 -16.90 3.79 17.04
CA HIS A 257 -18.19 3.15 16.77
C HIS A 257 -18.81 3.71 15.50
N GLU A 258 -18.72 5.02 15.29
CA GLU A 258 -19.19 5.68 14.08
C GLU A 258 -18.46 5.16 12.84
N TYR A 259 -17.12 5.09 12.87
CA TYR A 259 -16.31 4.54 11.78
C TYR A 259 -16.69 3.08 11.45
N VAL A 260 -16.80 2.22 12.47
CA VAL A 260 -17.17 0.81 12.27
C VAL A 260 -18.59 0.68 11.74
N ALA A 261 -19.54 1.51 12.21
CA ALA A 261 -20.91 1.52 11.72
C ALA A 261 -20.99 1.96 10.26
N GLY A 262 -20.23 3.00 9.87
CA GLY A 262 -20.12 3.47 8.48
C GLY A 262 -19.56 2.39 7.56
N LEU A 263 -18.47 1.73 7.96
CA LEU A 263 -17.85 0.65 7.19
C LEU A 263 -18.79 -0.56 7.04
N LYS A 264 -19.46 -0.98 8.13
CA LYS A 264 -20.47 -2.04 8.09
C LYS A 264 -21.64 -1.72 7.17
N ARG A 265 -22.07 -0.46 7.15
CA ARG A 265 -23.13 0.01 6.26
C ARG A 265 -22.67 -0.11 4.81
N ALA A 266 -21.49 0.37 4.48
CA ALA A 266 -20.94 0.32 3.12
C ALA A 266 -20.86 -1.11 2.54
N ILE A 267 -20.49 -2.10 3.37
CA ILE A 267 -20.45 -3.52 2.96
C ILE A 267 -21.84 -4.13 2.75
N LYS A 268 -22.88 -3.55 3.38
CA LYS A 268 -24.27 -4.02 3.29
C LYS A 268 -25.13 -3.24 2.32
N THR A 269 -24.65 -2.09 1.81
CA THR A 269 -25.38 -1.24 0.88
C THR A 269 -25.24 -1.78 -0.54
N PRO A 270 -26.32 -2.19 -1.23
CA PRO A 270 -26.29 -2.59 -2.62
C PRO A 270 -25.83 -1.45 -3.54
N SER A 271 -25.13 -1.77 -4.63
CA SER A 271 -24.77 -0.83 -5.69
C SER A 271 -25.48 -1.21 -6.98
N GLU A 272 -26.24 -0.28 -7.57
CA GLU A 272 -26.88 -0.51 -8.87
C GLU A 272 -25.86 -0.75 -9.98
N GLU A 273 -24.72 -0.05 -9.94
CA GLU A 273 -23.62 -0.22 -10.89
C GLU A 273 -23.06 -1.65 -10.83
N TYR A 274 -22.81 -2.17 -9.62
CA TYR A 274 -22.25 -3.51 -9.46
C TYR A 274 -23.29 -4.61 -9.59
N ALA A 275 -24.57 -4.32 -9.38
CA ALA A 275 -25.66 -5.23 -9.69
C ALA A 275 -25.76 -5.51 -11.20
N LYS A 276 -25.49 -4.51 -12.06
CA LYS A 276 -25.48 -4.68 -13.53
C LYS A 276 -24.40 -5.63 -14.04
N ILE A 277 -23.28 -5.77 -13.31
CA ILE A 277 -22.24 -6.77 -13.61
C ILE A 277 -22.79 -8.19 -13.41
N GLY A 278 -23.71 -8.37 -12.46
CA GLY A 278 -24.21 -9.67 -12.02
C GLY A 278 -23.27 -10.38 -11.05
N LEU A 279 -23.77 -11.37 -10.32
CA LEU A 279 -22.95 -12.19 -9.42
C LEU A 279 -22.28 -13.37 -10.14
N GLN A 280 -22.95 -13.89 -11.16
CA GLN A 280 -22.52 -15.07 -11.91
C GLN A 280 -22.86 -14.89 -13.38
N LYS A 281 -21.98 -15.36 -14.26
CA LYS A 281 -22.19 -15.43 -15.71
C LYS A 281 -21.63 -16.76 -16.21
N ASP A 282 -22.41 -17.49 -17.00
CA ASP A 282 -22.04 -18.79 -17.58
C ASP A 282 -21.48 -19.78 -16.53
N GLY A 283 -22.11 -19.83 -15.35
CA GLY A 283 -21.70 -20.69 -14.25
C GLY A 283 -20.48 -20.20 -13.43
N LYS A 284 -19.84 -19.09 -13.81
CA LYS A 284 -18.67 -18.51 -13.10
C LYS A 284 -19.05 -17.30 -12.26
N TYR A 285 -18.60 -17.29 -11.00
CA TYR A 285 -18.77 -16.14 -10.11
C TYR A 285 -17.87 -14.97 -10.54
N LEU A 286 -18.45 -13.77 -10.61
CA LEU A 286 -17.77 -12.55 -11.05
C LEU A 286 -17.36 -11.63 -9.89
N GLN A 287 -18.00 -11.78 -8.73
CA GLN A 287 -17.76 -10.99 -7.52
C GLN A 287 -18.36 -11.69 -6.29
N ILE A 288 -17.96 -11.29 -5.08
CA ILE A 288 -18.49 -11.86 -3.83
C ILE A 288 -19.95 -11.46 -3.59
N ASN A 289 -20.26 -10.19 -3.83
CA ASN A 289 -21.59 -9.59 -3.70
C ASN A 289 -21.69 -8.39 -4.66
N SER A 290 -22.86 -7.75 -4.71
CA SER A 290 -23.11 -6.54 -5.51
C SER A 290 -23.21 -5.26 -4.64
N ASN A 291 -22.64 -5.29 -3.42
CA ASN A 291 -22.64 -4.14 -2.52
C ASN A 291 -21.51 -3.17 -2.86
N ILE A 292 -21.59 -1.93 -2.35
CA ILE A 292 -20.58 -0.88 -2.61
C ILE A 292 -19.16 -1.41 -2.28
N LEU A 293 -19.01 -2.14 -1.18
CA LEU A 293 -17.78 -2.88 -0.86
C LEU A 293 -18.09 -4.38 -0.77
N GLN A 294 -17.26 -5.23 -1.40
CA GLN A 294 -17.36 -6.67 -1.22
C GLN A 294 -16.99 -7.07 0.21
N ILE A 295 -15.89 -6.51 0.70
CA ILE A 295 -15.31 -6.68 2.04
C ILE A 295 -14.63 -5.38 2.48
N GLU A 296 -14.24 -5.27 3.75
CA GLU A 296 -13.63 -4.07 4.33
C GLU A 296 -12.35 -3.62 3.61
N ASN A 297 -11.59 -4.58 3.07
CA ASN A 297 -10.31 -4.31 2.42
C ASN A 297 -10.46 -3.47 1.14
N GLU A 298 -11.65 -3.46 0.53
CA GLU A 298 -11.97 -2.70 -0.69
C GLU A 298 -12.07 -1.20 -0.44
N LEU A 299 -12.16 -0.74 0.81
CA LEU A 299 -12.17 0.68 1.14
C LEU A 299 -10.80 1.32 0.81
N TYR A 300 -10.71 2.06 -0.29
CA TYR A 300 -9.53 2.80 -0.69
C TYR A 300 -9.39 4.08 0.15
N ALA A 301 -8.54 4.01 1.17
CA ALA A 301 -8.18 5.17 1.99
C ALA A 301 -6.64 5.33 2.05
N PRO A 302 -6.13 6.58 2.02
CA PRO A 302 -4.69 6.86 2.08
C PRO A 302 -4.06 6.53 3.45
N ILE A 303 -4.89 6.45 4.49
CA ILE A 303 -4.54 5.98 5.82
C ILE A 303 -5.69 5.16 6.38
N ARG A 304 -5.39 4.05 7.06
CA ARG A 304 -6.40 3.17 7.66
C ARG A 304 -6.07 2.82 9.12
N PRO A 305 -7.07 2.72 10.00
CA PRO A 305 -6.90 2.07 11.29
C PRO A 305 -6.84 0.55 11.12
N LYS A 306 -5.81 -0.10 11.68
CA LYS A 306 -5.62 -1.57 11.66
C LYS A 306 -5.54 -2.16 13.07
N ARG A 307 -5.93 -3.42 13.23
CA ARG A 307 -5.62 -4.29 14.39
C ARG A 307 -5.27 -5.67 13.84
N VAL A 308 -4.28 -6.36 14.42
CA VAL A 308 -4.01 -7.77 14.09
C VAL A 308 -5.24 -8.60 14.48
N THR A 309 -5.76 -9.35 13.52
CA THR A 309 -6.99 -10.14 13.68
C THR A 309 -6.69 -11.51 14.25
N ARG A 310 -7.47 -11.98 15.23
CA ARG A 310 -7.34 -13.37 15.72
C ARG A 310 -7.89 -14.35 14.68
N ARG A 311 -7.44 -15.61 14.75
CA ARG A 311 -7.91 -16.68 13.86
C ARG A 311 -9.43 -16.87 14.07
N GLY A 312 -10.22 -16.76 13.01
CA GLY A 312 -11.68 -16.92 13.04
C GLY A 312 -12.48 -15.67 13.42
N GLU A 313 -11.84 -14.55 13.77
CA GLU A 313 -12.55 -13.27 13.90
C GLU A 313 -12.86 -12.68 12.52
N THR A 314 -14.09 -12.16 12.36
CA THR A 314 -14.42 -11.25 11.26
C THR A 314 -13.56 -9.99 11.42
N ARG A 315 -12.55 -9.86 10.55
CA ARG A 315 -11.68 -8.68 10.44
C ARG A 315 -12.53 -7.45 10.09
N PRO A 316 -12.18 -6.19 10.41
CA PRO A 316 -11.68 -5.54 11.62
C PRO A 316 -12.85 -4.99 12.49
N MET A 317 -14.01 -5.64 12.52
CA MET A 317 -15.25 -5.09 13.11
C MET A 317 -15.32 -5.09 14.65
N ARG A 318 -14.31 -5.63 15.33
CA ARG A 318 -14.15 -5.64 16.81
C ARG A 318 -12.87 -4.89 17.20
N CYS A 319 -12.77 -3.62 16.82
CA CYS A 319 -11.61 -2.76 17.08
C CYS A 319 -11.28 -2.62 18.57
N CYS A 320 -10.01 -2.82 18.95
CA CYS A 320 -9.28 -2.20 20.07
C CYS A 320 -7.78 -2.14 19.67
N ALA A 321 -7.10 -1.01 19.84
CA ALA A 321 -5.69 -0.75 19.47
C ALA A 321 -5.42 -0.63 17.95
N VAL A 322 -5.20 0.62 17.52
CA VAL A 322 -5.08 1.04 16.12
C VAL A 322 -3.59 1.11 15.72
N VAL A 323 -3.23 0.48 14.61
CA VAL A 323 -1.97 0.71 13.87
C VAL A 323 -2.34 1.58 12.66
N LEU A 324 -1.50 2.57 12.34
CA LEU A 324 -1.69 3.38 11.14
C LEU A 324 -0.95 2.76 9.97
N SER A 325 -1.64 2.51 8.87
CA SER A 325 -1.04 2.10 7.59
C SER A 325 -1.10 3.24 6.60
N ILE A 326 0.05 3.74 6.15
CA ILE A 326 0.17 4.88 5.22
C ILE A 326 0.68 4.37 3.87
N SER A 327 -0.09 4.59 2.80
CA SER A 327 0.32 4.21 1.44
C SER A 327 1.19 5.29 0.78
N LYS A 328 2.33 4.88 0.21
CA LYS A 328 3.32 5.74 -0.45
C LYS A 328 3.66 5.24 -1.84
N CYS A 329 4.22 6.12 -2.67
CA CYS A 329 4.86 5.72 -3.93
C CYS A 329 6.13 4.91 -3.68
N VAL A 330 6.40 3.96 -4.57
CA VAL A 330 7.68 3.23 -4.65
C VAL A 330 8.68 4.12 -5.40
N ARG A 331 9.85 4.34 -4.80
CA ARG A 331 11.00 4.97 -5.45
C ARG A 331 12.21 4.06 -5.25
N TRP A 332 12.63 3.39 -6.33
CA TRP A 332 13.90 2.67 -6.59
C TRP A 332 14.73 2.17 -5.38
N ILE A 333 15.05 0.86 -5.35
CA ILE A 333 16.02 0.27 -4.40
C ILE A 333 17.30 -0.11 -5.13
N SER A 334 18.44 0.48 -4.75
CA SER A 334 19.77 0.03 -5.21
C SER A 334 20.24 -1.19 -4.40
N ILE A 335 20.33 -2.35 -5.04
CA ILE A 335 21.04 -3.51 -4.50
C ILE A 335 22.38 -3.59 -5.22
N ARG A 336 23.42 -2.91 -4.71
CA ARG A 336 24.79 -3.11 -5.20
C ARG A 336 25.34 -4.42 -4.64
N SER A 337 25.57 -5.42 -5.49
CA SER A 337 26.46 -6.54 -5.17
C SER A 337 27.90 -6.04 -5.31
N ARG A 338 28.72 -6.20 -4.26
CA ARG A 338 30.16 -5.92 -4.35
C ARG A 338 30.83 -7.12 -5.02
N ARG A 339 31.42 -6.91 -6.21
CA ARG A 339 32.66 -7.57 -6.63
C ARG A 339 33.71 -6.46 -6.82
N SER A 340 34.88 -6.66 -6.22
CA SER A 340 36.20 -5.98 -6.37
C SER A 340 36.27 -4.74 -7.29
N ALA A 341 36.89 -3.59 -6.98
CA ALA A 341 38.02 -3.30 -6.10
C ALA A 341 38.14 -1.77 -5.84
N LEU A 342 38.93 -1.40 -4.82
CA LEU A 342 39.66 -0.14 -4.63
C LEU A 342 38.85 1.17 -4.45
N THR A 343 38.41 1.44 -3.21
CA THR A 343 38.67 2.68 -2.42
C THR A 343 37.80 2.71 -1.15
N PRO A 344 38.29 3.25 -0.01
CA PRO A 344 37.57 3.21 1.25
C PRO A 344 36.84 4.53 1.51
N SER A 345 35.51 4.48 1.67
CA SER A 345 34.82 5.17 2.79
C SER A 345 33.30 4.99 2.70
N ARG A 346 32.81 4.37 3.77
CA ARG A 346 31.45 4.29 4.31
C ARG A 346 30.44 5.31 3.76
N CYS A 347 29.36 4.79 3.15
CA CYS A 347 27.99 5.30 3.28
C CYS A 347 27.02 4.30 2.61
N VAL A 348 26.53 3.32 3.37
CA VAL A 348 25.18 2.79 3.14
C VAL A 348 24.31 3.60 4.08
N SER A 349 23.30 4.28 3.56
CA SER A 349 22.47 5.16 4.37
C SER A 349 21.02 4.70 4.37
N SER A 350 20.34 4.92 5.50
CA SER A 350 18.87 4.87 5.68
C SER A 350 18.10 5.76 4.67
N THR A 351 18.85 6.58 3.94
CA THR A 351 18.49 7.55 2.90
C THR A 351 18.18 6.91 1.54
N CYS A 352 18.49 5.63 1.28
CA CYS A 352 18.06 4.98 0.02
C CYS A 352 16.54 4.72 -0.09
N LEU A 353 15.79 4.87 1.01
CA LEU A 353 14.33 5.05 1.01
C LEU A 353 13.90 6.52 1.25
N TRP A 354 14.86 7.42 1.43
CA TRP A 354 14.70 8.76 1.99
C TRP A 354 15.78 9.74 1.45
N SER A 355 15.68 10.29 0.24
CA SER A 355 16.56 11.35 -0.36
C SER A 355 17.98 10.92 -0.83
N GLY A 356 18.63 11.49 -1.83
CA GLY A 356 18.36 12.66 -2.67
C GLY A 356 19.10 12.55 -4.01
N ALA A 357 18.65 13.35 -4.97
CA ALA A 357 19.23 13.45 -6.30
C ALA A 357 20.61 14.12 -6.25
N ARG A 358 21.61 13.53 -6.91
CA ARG A 358 22.66 14.29 -7.59
C ARG A 358 22.67 13.88 -9.05
N TRP A 359 22.26 14.81 -9.90
CA TRP A 359 22.48 14.73 -11.34
C TRP A 359 23.99 14.84 -11.61
N PRO A 360 24.57 14.02 -12.49
CA PRO A 360 25.91 14.29 -12.99
C PRO A 360 25.85 15.50 -13.92
N THR A 361 26.43 16.62 -13.50
CA THR A 361 26.82 17.68 -14.42
C THR A 361 27.86 17.09 -15.38
N ARG A 362 27.48 16.97 -16.66
CA ARG A 362 28.42 16.73 -17.76
C ARG A 362 29.45 17.85 -17.73
N ARG A 363 30.71 17.53 -17.39
CA ARG A 363 31.85 18.34 -17.79
C ARG A 363 32.01 18.16 -19.30
N ARG A 364 31.94 19.26 -20.05
CA ARG A 364 32.73 19.41 -21.27
C ARG A 364 34.17 19.69 -20.87
#